data_AF-A0A0D7WAG0-F1
#
_entry.id   AF-A0A0D7WAG0-F1
#
_cell.length_a   1.000
_cell.length_b   1.000
_cell.length_c   1.000
_cell.angle_alpha   90.00
_cell.angle_beta   90.00
_cell.angle_gamma   90.00
#
_symmetry.space_group_name_H-M   'P 1'
#
loop_
_entity.id
_entity.type
_entity.pdbx_description
1 polymer ?
#
loop_
_entity_poly.entity_id
_entity_poly.type
_entity_poly.pdbx_seq_one_letter_code
_entity_poly.pdbx_strand_id
1 'polypeptide(L)'
;MNTIDKIPTSKIQRATKLVSTGAKVGVNYLKYYGDKIVSSEADAKERLNKNNASDIYDGLKELKGSALKVAQMLSMEKSILPQAYVEKFSLSQFSVPPLSPPLVIKTFKKYFGKSPDELYDTFNATSVNAASIGQVHTAVKDGKKLAVKIQYPGVAESIATDLAMVKPIAMSMFNIKGKDSDKYFKEVENKLVEETNYVLEIKQSQEMASSCANIPNLKFPDYYPELSTDRIITMDYMEGEHLSEFTAKNTNKDLSNTIGQALWDFYMFQIHKLKKVHADPHPGNFLISKNGELIALDFGCIKHIPLDFYVPYFELAKKENIENKALFQEKLYELEIIKYEDSLEEKQFFTAMFHEMLSLFTQPFQVEYFDFSDANFFGKIAELGEKYSKNTELRKMNGNRGSKHFIYINRTFFGLYNLMFDLKAENIKINNYLSL
;
A
#
# COMPACT_ATOMS: atom_id res chain seq x y z
N MET A 1 -11.02 -21.78 12.81
CA MET A 1 -9.68 -21.45 12.28
C MET A 1 -8.64 -21.97 13.27
N ASN A 2 -7.58 -22.62 12.80
CA ASN A 2 -6.49 -23.03 13.69
C ASN A 2 -5.71 -21.79 14.17
N THR A 3 -5.66 -21.58 15.48
CA THR A 3 -4.83 -20.55 16.11
C THR A 3 -3.37 -21.01 16.13
N ILE A 4 -2.43 -20.06 16.23
CA ILE A 4 -1.01 -20.38 16.24
C ILE A 4 -0.41 -20.05 17.60
N ASP A 5 0.31 -21.03 18.16
CA ASP A 5 0.94 -20.91 19.47
C ASP A 5 2.38 -20.38 19.43
N LYS A 6 3.01 -20.34 18.24
CA LYS A 6 4.38 -19.84 18.06
C LYS A 6 4.56 -19.10 16.73
N ILE A 7 5.15 -17.91 16.78
CA ILE A 7 5.64 -17.15 15.61
C ILE A 7 7.18 -17.22 15.62
N PRO A 8 7.85 -17.47 14.48
CA PRO A 8 9.30 -17.42 14.40
C PRO A 8 9.80 -16.00 14.63
N THR A 9 10.30 -15.75 15.84
CA THR A 9 10.81 -14.45 16.30
C THR A 9 12.33 -14.37 16.27
N SER A 10 13.04 -15.51 16.25
CA SER A 10 14.51 -15.52 16.25
C SER A 10 15.10 -15.40 14.83
N LYS A 11 16.22 -14.69 14.72
CA LYS A 11 16.95 -14.50 13.44
C LYS A 11 17.28 -15.83 12.75
N ILE A 12 17.64 -16.86 13.52
CA ILE A 12 18.01 -18.18 12.98
C ILE A 12 16.79 -18.89 12.39
N GLN A 13 15.66 -18.94 13.10
CA GLN A 13 14.43 -19.59 12.59
C GLN A 13 13.92 -18.90 11.32
N ARG A 14 13.95 -17.57 11.29
CA ARG A 14 13.60 -16.81 10.08
C ARG A 14 14.58 -17.12 8.95
N ALA A 15 15.89 -17.16 9.22
CA ALA A 15 16.91 -17.50 8.23
C ALA A 15 16.77 -18.91 7.65
N THR A 16 16.38 -19.91 8.43
CA THR A 16 16.12 -21.26 7.91
C THR A 16 14.96 -21.27 6.92
N LYS A 17 13.90 -20.49 7.18
CA LYS A 17 12.79 -20.36 6.24
C LYS A 17 13.23 -19.74 4.93
N LEU A 18 14.16 -18.79 4.97
CA LEU A 18 14.75 -18.19 3.76
C LEU A 18 15.49 -19.15 2.88
N VAL A 19 16.36 -19.97 3.47
CA VAL A 19 17.14 -20.95 2.70
C VAL A 19 16.16 -21.89 1.98
N SER A 20 15.06 -22.26 2.63
CA SER A 20 14.02 -23.09 2.01
C SER A 20 13.32 -22.41 0.81
N THR A 21 12.96 -21.13 0.93
CA THR A 21 12.32 -20.39 -0.16
C THR A 21 13.29 -20.11 -1.31
N GLY A 22 14.53 -19.71 -1.01
CA GLY A 22 15.57 -19.49 -2.01
C GLY A 22 15.91 -20.76 -2.79
N ALA A 23 15.96 -21.92 -2.12
CA ALA A 23 16.15 -23.21 -2.78
C ALA A 23 15.02 -23.54 -3.76
N LYS A 24 13.76 -23.30 -3.37
CA LYS A 24 12.59 -23.50 -4.25
C LYS A 24 12.64 -22.59 -5.49
N VAL A 25 12.96 -21.31 -5.31
CA VAL A 25 13.15 -20.38 -6.43
C VAL A 25 14.28 -20.84 -7.35
N GLY A 26 15.40 -21.31 -6.79
CA GLY A 26 16.49 -21.90 -7.58
C GLY A 26 16.05 -23.12 -8.41
N VAL A 27 15.25 -24.01 -7.83
CA VAL A 27 14.64 -25.15 -8.54
C VAL A 27 13.73 -24.68 -9.68
N ASN A 28 12.97 -23.61 -9.48
CA ASN A 28 12.10 -23.08 -10.53
C ASN A 28 12.90 -22.53 -11.72
N TYR A 29 14.06 -21.90 -11.49
CA TYR A 29 14.96 -21.49 -12.57
C TYR A 29 15.53 -22.69 -13.34
N LEU A 30 15.90 -23.78 -12.65
CA LEU A 30 16.33 -25.01 -13.32
C LEU A 30 15.20 -25.60 -14.19
N LYS A 31 13.96 -25.62 -13.68
CA LYS A 31 12.78 -26.01 -14.46
C LYS A 31 12.55 -25.11 -15.66
N TYR A 32 12.74 -23.79 -15.52
CA TYR A 32 12.63 -22.85 -16.64
C TYR A 32 13.62 -23.16 -17.77
N TYR A 33 14.87 -23.45 -17.44
CA TYR A 33 15.86 -23.83 -18.46
C TYR A 33 15.50 -25.16 -19.14
N GLY A 34 14.90 -26.11 -18.44
CA GLY A 34 14.34 -27.33 -19.03
C GLY A 34 13.12 -27.07 -19.90
N ASP A 35 12.16 -26.28 -19.41
CA ASP A 35 10.93 -25.92 -20.11
C ASP A 35 11.21 -25.13 -21.39
N LYS A 36 12.24 -24.26 -21.40
CA LYS A 36 12.66 -23.50 -22.59
C LYS A 36 13.13 -24.40 -23.74
N ILE A 37 13.51 -25.65 -23.45
CA ILE A 37 13.91 -26.63 -24.48
C ILE A 37 12.68 -27.25 -25.17
N VAL A 38 11.54 -27.32 -24.48
CA VAL A 38 10.35 -28.07 -24.92
C VAL A 38 9.14 -27.16 -25.21
N SER A 39 9.17 -25.91 -24.76
CA SER A 39 8.07 -24.95 -24.88
C SER A 39 8.56 -23.59 -25.41
N SER A 40 7.62 -22.74 -25.81
CA SER A 40 7.95 -21.37 -26.18
C SER A 40 8.56 -20.62 -24.98
N GLU A 41 9.46 -19.68 -25.25
CA GLU A 41 10.11 -18.89 -24.21
C GLU A 41 9.10 -18.05 -23.39
N ALA A 42 7.98 -17.65 -24.02
CA ALA A 42 6.89 -16.97 -23.35
C ALA A 42 6.21 -17.88 -22.30
N ASP A 43 5.83 -19.10 -22.69
CA ASP A 43 5.14 -20.05 -21.80
C ASP A 43 6.04 -20.51 -20.66
N ALA A 44 7.31 -20.79 -20.96
CA ALA A 44 8.30 -21.17 -19.94
C ALA A 44 8.47 -20.04 -18.90
N LYS A 45 8.48 -18.78 -19.35
CA LYS A 45 8.61 -17.60 -18.50
C LYS A 45 7.35 -17.33 -17.67
N GLU A 46 6.17 -17.54 -18.23
CA GLU A 46 4.91 -17.45 -17.49
C GLU A 46 4.86 -18.47 -16.35
N ARG A 47 5.22 -19.74 -16.63
CA ARG A 47 5.30 -20.80 -15.62
C ARG A 47 6.34 -20.49 -14.54
N LEU A 48 7.50 -19.96 -14.92
CA LEU A 48 8.52 -19.50 -13.97
C LEU A 48 7.95 -18.42 -13.04
N ASN A 49 7.28 -17.41 -13.58
CA ASN A 49 6.68 -16.32 -12.80
C ASN A 49 5.61 -16.85 -11.84
N LYS A 50 4.73 -17.75 -12.29
CA LYS A 50 3.68 -18.35 -11.46
C LYS A 50 4.24 -19.18 -10.30
N ASN A 51 5.24 -20.01 -10.58
CA ASN A 51 5.89 -20.84 -9.56
C ASN A 51 6.65 -19.98 -8.54
N ASN A 52 7.44 -19.01 -9.01
CA ASN A 52 8.16 -18.09 -8.14
C ASN A 52 7.21 -17.24 -7.29
N ALA A 53 6.14 -16.69 -7.89
CA ALA A 53 5.13 -15.95 -7.16
C ALA A 53 4.55 -16.77 -6.01
N SER A 54 4.20 -18.05 -6.26
CA SER A 54 3.69 -18.93 -5.21
C SER A 54 4.71 -19.24 -4.13
N ASP A 55 5.93 -19.66 -4.50
CA ASP A 55 6.95 -20.06 -3.52
C ASP A 55 7.45 -18.88 -2.67
N ILE A 56 7.58 -17.70 -3.29
CA ILE A 56 7.93 -16.47 -2.58
C ILE A 56 6.79 -16.07 -1.65
N TYR A 57 5.54 -16.07 -2.13
CA TYR A 57 4.38 -15.76 -1.30
C TYR A 57 4.26 -16.70 -0.10
N ASP A 58 4.39 -18.01 -0.29
CA ASP A 58 4.30 -18.98 0.79
C ASP A 58 5.42 -18.78 1.81
N GLY A 59 6.63 -18.42 1.35
CA GLY A 59 7.73 -18.01 2.23
C GLY A 59 7.38 -16.77 3.06
N LEU A 60 6.89 -15.70 2.42
CA LEU A 60 6.53 -14.44 3.08
C LEU A 60 5.33 -14.61 4.03
N LYS A 61 4.37 -15.45 3.67
CA LYS A 61 3.20 -15.80 4.50
C LYS A 61 3.59 -16.49 5.80
N GLU A 62 4.55 -17.42 5.74
CA GLU A 62 5.02 -18.11 6.96
C GLU A 62 5.83 -17.20 7.89
N LEU A 63 6.51 -16.20 7.34
CA LEU A 63 7.28 -15.21 8.09
C LEU A 63 6.39 -14.20 8.84
N LYS A 64 5.21 -13.89 8.27
CA LYS A 64 4.19 -12.95 8.78
C LYS A 64 4.73 -11.52 8.98
N GLY A 65 3.82 -10.60 9.33
CA GLY A 65 4.15 -9.23 9.70
C GLY A 65 4.79 -8.46 8.55
N SER A 66 6.01 -7.98 8.75
CA SER A 66 6.74 -7.14 7.79
C SER A 66 6.96 -7.79 6.43
N ALA A 67 7.32 -9.08 6.38
CA ALA A 67 7.45 -9.82 5.12
C ALA A 67 6.14 -9.83 4.31
N LEU A 68 5.00 -9.95 4.99
CA LEU A 68 3.69 -9.96 4.37
C LEU A 68 3.27 -8.56 3.92
N LYS A 69 3.58 -7.53 4.71
CA LYS A 69 3.38 -6.12 4.32
C LYS A 69 4.21 -5.77 3.07
N VAL A 70 5.44 -6.28 2.94
CA VAL A 70 6.23 -6.10 1.71
C VAL A 70 5.53 -6.76 0.51
N ALA A 71 4.96 -7.96 0.66
CA ALA A 71 4.15 -8.57 -0.39
C ALA A 71 2.92 -7.72 -0.74
N GLN A 72 2.21 -7.17 0.26
CA GLN A 72 1.10 -6.24 0.06
C GLN A 72 1.53 -4.99 -0.71
N MET A 73 2.66 -4.38 -0.34
CA MET A 73 3.20 -3.21 -1.02
C MET A 73 3.55 -3.52 -2.48
N LEU A 74 4.18 -4.68 -2.72
CA LEU A 74 4.52 -5.13 -4.07
C LEU A 74 3.27 -5.41 -4.91
N SER A 75 2.21 -6.05 -4.36
CA SER A 75 0.99 -6.38 -5.13
C SER A 75 0.24 -5.16 -5.65
N MET A 76 0.42 -3.99 -5.02
CA MET A 76 -0.18 -2.73 -5.46
C MET A 76 0.51 -2.13 -6.70
N GLU A 77 1.75 -2.53 -7.00
CA GLU A 77 2.52 -2.09 -8.18
C GLU A 77 2.16 -2.91 -9.43
N LYS A 78 0.86 -2.92 -9.79
CA LYS A 78 0.28 -3.71 -10.89
C LYS A 78 0.91 -3.40 -12.25
N SER A 79 1.44 -2.20 -12.44
CA SER A 79 1.99 -1.72 -13.70
C SER A 79 3.39 -2.26 -14.03
N ILE A 80 4.11 -2.78 -13.02
CA ILE A 80 5.51 -3.20 -13.17
C ILE A 80 5.69 -4.70 -12.86
N LEU A 81 4.83 -5.26 -12.00
CA LEU A 81 4.89 -6.68 -11.66
C LEU A 81 4.20 -7.57 -12.69
N PRO A 82 4.75 -8.78 -12.98
CA PRO A 82 4.01 -9.78 -13.72
C PRO A 82 2.71 -10.14 -12.97
N GLN A 83 1.62 -10.29 -13.72
CA GLN A 83 0.27 -10.56 -13.20
C GLN A 83 0.23 -11.68 -12.14
N ALA A 84 1.01 -12.75 -12.33
CA ALA A 84 1.09 -13.85 -11.38
C ALA A 84 1.56 -13.43 -9.97
N TYR A 85 2.47 -12.45 -9.86
CA TYR A 85 2.89 -11.90 -8.56
C TYR A 85 1.82 -11.01 -7.96
N VAL A 86 1.18 -10.16 -8.76
CA VAL A 86 0.06 -9.29 -8.31
C VAL A 86 -1.04 -10.14 -7.70
N GLU A 87 -1.49 -11.16 -8.43
CA GLU A 87 -2.56 -12.08 -7.99
C GLU A 87 -2.17 -12.88 -6.75
N LYS A 88 -0.94 -13.39 -6.69
CA LYS A 88 -0.53 -14.19 -5.54
C LYS A 88 -0.30 -13.32 -4.31
N PHE A 89 0.33 -12.17 -4.48
CA PHE A 89 0.64 -11.29 -3.38
C PHE A 89 -0.59 -10.54 -2.89
N SER A 90 -1.67 -10.34 -3.66
CA SER A 90 -2.93 -9.80 -3.14
C SER A 90 -3.53 -10.67 -2.03
N LEU A 91 -3.29 -11.99 -2.04
CA LEU A 91 -3.74 -12.92 -0.98
C LEU A 91 -3.15 -12.60 0.40
N SER A 92 -2.05 -11.84 0.45
CA SER A 92 -1.43 -11.37 1.69
C SER A 92 -2.36 -10.49 2.53
N GLN A 93 -3.42 -9.96 1.93
CA GLN A 93 -4.46 -9.17 2.58
C GLN A 93 -5.36 -10.03 3.48
N PHE A 94 -5.50 -11.33 3.20
CA PHE A 94 -6.52 -12.20 3.80
C PHE A 94 -5.96 -13.34 4.67
N SER A 95 -4.63 -13.47 4.77
CA SER A 95 -4.00 -14.74 5.15
C SER A 95 -3.09 -14.67 6.38
N VAL A 96 -3.57 -14.13 7.52
CA VAL A 96 -2.83 -14.28 8.79
C VAL A 96 -3.69 -14.99 9.85
N PRO A 97 -3.33 -16.23 10.25
CA PRO A 97 -4.01 -16.91 11.34
C PRO A 97 -3.76 -16.16 12.66
N PRO A 98 -4.77 -16.03 13.51
CA PRO A 98 -4.67 -15.23 14.71
C PRO A 98 -3.79 -15.85 15.80
N LEU A 99 -3.25 -14.99 16.66
CA LEU A 99 -2.59 -15.38 17.90
C LEU A 99 -3.56 -16.15 18.78
N SER A 100 -3.03 -17.15 19.50
CA SER A 100 -3.80 -17.79 20.55
C SER A 100 -4.08 -16.82 21.72
N PRO A 101 -5.21 -16.97 22.42
CA PRO A 101 -5.56 -16.14 23.59
C PRO A 101 -4.42 -15.97 24.62
N PRO A 102 -3.60 -17.00 24.94
CA PRO A 102 -2.46 -16.82 25.85
C PRO A 102 -1.41 -15.82 25.36
N LEU A 103 -1.14 -15.76 24.05
CA LEU A 103 -0.22 -14.78 23.47
C LEU A 103 -0.78 -13.36 23.53
N VAL A 104 -2.10 -13.21 23.35
CA VAL A 104 -2.80 -11.93 23.52
C VAL A 104 -2.64 -11.44 24.96
N ILE A 105 -2.99 -12.26 25.95
CA ILE A 105 -2.88 -11.92 27.38
C ILE A 105 -1.42 -11.62 27.76
N LYS A 106 -0.46 -12.39 27.24
CA LYS A 106 0.97 -12.14 27.47
C LYS A 106 1.41 -10.77 26.91
N THR A 107 0.85 -10.37 25.77
CA THR A 107 1.14 -9.06 25.16
C THR A 107 0.61 -7.94 26.05
N PHE A 108 -0.62 -8.04 26.54
CA PHE A 108 -1.18 -7.09 27.51
C PHE A 108 -0.34 -6.99 28.78
N LYS A 109 0.00 -8.12 29.41
CA LYS A 109 0.84 -8.10 30.62
C LYS A 109 2.21 -7.47 30.38
N LYS A 110 2.79 -7.65 29.19
CA LYS A 110 4.10 -7.06 28.85
C LYS A 110 4.03 -5.54 28.71
N TYR A 111 3.02 -5.01 28.02
CA TYR A 111 2.98 -3.58 27.65
C TYR A 111 2.14 -2.71 28.59
N PHE A 112 1.12 -3.26 29.25
CA PHE A 112 0.30 -2.57 30.24
C PHE A 112 0.61 -2.97 31.69
N GLY A 113 1.31 -4.08 31.92
CA GLY A 113 1.45 -4.66 33.26
C GLY A 113 0.17 -5.32 33.79
N LYS A 114 -0.91 -5.33 33.02
CA LYS A 114 -2.26 -5.79 33.37
C LYS A 114 -2.79 -6.79 32.34
N SER A 115 -3.78 -7.60 32.72
CA SER A 115 -4.57 -8.40 31.76
C SER A 115 -5.61 -7.53 31.05
N PRO A 116 -6.19 -8.00 29.92
CA PRO A 116 -7.29 -7.29 29.26
C PRO A 116 -8.50 -7.08 30.19
N ASP A 117 -8.82 -8.06 31.02
CA ASP A 117 -9.99 -8.03 31.93
C ASP A 117 -9.83 -7.03 33.09
N GLU A 118 -8.61 -6.53 33.33
CA GLU A 118 -8.34 -5.44 34.27
C GLU A 118 -8.46 -4.05 33.62
N LEU A 119 -8.51 -3.98 32.28
CA LEU A 119 -8.58 -2.74 31.51
C LEU A 119 -9.96 -2.51 30.90
N TYR A 120 -10.63 -3.59 30.48
CA TYR A 120 -11.94 -3.58 29.82
C TYR A 120 -12.99 -4.29 30.67
N ASP A 121 -14.25 -3.86 30.56
CA ASP A 121 -15.36 -4.52 31.23
C ASP A 121 -15.62 -5.91 30.63
N THR A 122 -15.44 -6.03 29.31
CA THR A 122 -15.36 -7.32 28.61
C THR A 122 -14.31 -7.26 27.51
N PHE A 123 -13.61 -8.38 27.27
CA PHE A 123 -12.64 -8.49 26.20
C PHE A 123 -12.76 -9.85 25.48
N ASN A 124 -12.95 -9.84 24.17
CA ASN A 124 -12.96 -11.07 23.38
C ASN A 124 -11.53 -11.44 22.97
N ALA A 125 -10.95 -12.44 23.64
CA ALA A 125 -9.62 -12.92 23.34
C ALA A 125 -9.49 -13.66 21.99
N THR A 126 -10.61 -13.97 21.33
CA THR A 126 -10.62 -14.43 19.94
C THR A 126 -10.66 -13.22 19.02
N SER A 127 -9.70 -13.11 18.10
CA SER A 127 -9.68 -11.99 17.14
C SER A 127 -10.88 -12.04 16.22
N VAL A 128 -11.43 -10.87 15.89
CA VAL A 128 -12.47 -10.75 14.86
C VAL A 128 -11.86 -10.64 13.46
N ASN A 129 -10.80 -9.86 13.31
CA ASN A 129 -10.15 -9.61 12.01
C ASN A 129 -8.63 -9.67 12.14
N ALA A 130 -7.94 -10.03 11.05
CA ALA A 130 -6.51 -9.83 10.90
C ALA A 130 -6.22 -8.40 10.41
N ALA A 131 -5.10 -7.83 10.83
CA ALA A 131 -4.55 -6.58 10.31
C ALA A 131 -3.17 -6.86 9.68
N SER A 132 -2.59 -5.88 9.00
CA SER A 132 -1.32 -6.02 8.27
C SER A 132 -0.18 -6.59 9.12
N ILE A 133 0.04 -6.02 10.31
CA ILE A 133 1.09 -6.40 11.26
C ILE A 133 0.53 -6.81 12.63
N GLY A 134 -0.78 -7.05 12.72
CA GLY A 134 -1.46 -7.34 13.97
C GLY A 134 -2.82 -7.99 13.78
N GLN A 135 -3.65 -7.94 14.81
CA GLN A 135 -5.00 -8.47 14.80
C GLN A 135 -5.94 -7.60 15.64
N VAL A 136 -7.22 -7.62 15.32
CA VAL A 136 -8.24 -6.81 15.98
C VAL A 136 -9.13 -7.68 16.86
N HIS A 137 -9.36 -7.21 18.07
CA HIS A 137 -10.27 -7.79 19.05
C HIS A 137 -11.41 -6.81 19.35
N THR A 138 -12.53 -7.34 19.84
CA THR A 138 -13.62 -6.51 20.36
C THR A 138 -13.55 -6.45 21.87
N ALA A 139 -13.76 -5.27 22.41
CA ALA A 139 -13.86 -5.05 23.85
C ALA A 139 -15.07 -4.17 24.17
N VAL A 140 -15.46 -4.13 25.44
CA VAL A 140 -16.42 -3.14 25.96
C VAL A 140 -15.77 -2.42 27.13
N LYS A 141 -15.89 -1.09 27.15
CA LYS A 141 -15.48 -0.24 28.27
C LYS A 141 -16.48 0.88 28.48
N ASP A 142 -16.97 1.02 29.71
CA ASP A 142 -17.93 2.04 30.12
C ASP A 142 -19.18 2.05 29.21
N GLY A 143 -19.65 0.85 28.83
CA GLY A 143 -20.79 0.65 27.94
C GLY A 143 -20.51 0.88 26.44
N LYS A 144 -19.31 1.33 26.06
CA LYS A 144 -18.90 1.52 24.67
C LYS A 144 -18.24 0.29 24.09
N LYS A 145 -18.56 -0.06 22.84
CA LYS A 145 -17.91 -1.12 22.08
C LYS A 145 -16.65 -0.58 21.40
N LEU A 146 -15.52 -1.27 21.60
CA LEU A 146 -14.20 -0.84 21.16
C LEU A 146 -13.54 -1.89 20.25
N ALA A 147 -12.71 -1.40 19.33
CA ALA A 147 -11.79 -2.20 18.53
C ALA A 147 -10.39 -2.08 19.16
N VAL A 148 -9.77 -3.23 19.44
CA VAL A 148 -8.44 -3.30 20.05
C VAL A 148 -7.48 -3.99 19.10
N LYS A 149 -6.60 -3.21 18.46
CA LYS A 149 -5.59 -3.67 17.51
C LYS A 149 -4.32 -4.04 18.25
N ILE A 150 -3.89 -5.31 18.16
CA ILE A 150 -2.72 -5.86 18.85
C ILE A 150 -1.68 -6.26 17.82
N GLN A 151 -0.47 -5.73 17.93
CA GLN A 151 0.63 -6.07 17.04
C GLN A 151 1.11 -7.51 17.25
N TYR A 152 1.48 -8.19 16.17
CA TYR A 152 2.12 -9.50 16.28
C TYR A 152 3.48 -9.40 16.99
N PRO A 153 3.79 -10.29 17.95
CA PRO A 153 5.09 -10.29 18.61
C PRO A 153 6.25 -10.50 17.63
N GLY A 154 7.29 -9.67 17.74
CA GLY A 154 8.52 -9.82 16.95
C GLY A 154 8.52 -9.14 15.57
N VAL A 155 7.44 -8.44 15.20
CA VAL A 155 7.36 -7.80 13.88
C VAL A 155 8.35 -6.65 13.76
N ALA A 156 8.38 -5.73 14.72
CA ALA A 156 9.32 -4.61 14.72
C ALA A 156 10.78 -5.07 14.58
N GLU A 157 11.15 -6.12 15.30
CA GLU A 157 12.51 -6.65 15.33
C GLU A 157 12.90 -7.41 14.05
N SER A 158 11.91 -7.85 13.26
CA SER A 158 12.15 -8.66 12.05
C SER A 158 12.19 -7.87 10.76
N ILE A 159 11.67 -6.63 10.72
CA ILE A 159 11.59 -5.79 9.50
C ILE A 159 12.89 -5.74 8.71
N ALA A 160 14.00 -5.39 9.35
CA ALA A 160 15.29 -5.25 8.67
C ALA A 160 15.75 -6.56 8.03
N THR A 161 15.52 -7.69 8.73
CA THR A 161 15.87 -9.01 8.21
C THR A 161 14.94 -9.37 7.05
N ASP A 162 13.63 -9.14 7.21
CA ASP A 162 12.61 -9.39 6.19
C ASP A 162 12.83 -8.61 4.90
N LEU A 163 13.23 -7.35 4.99
CA LEU A 163 13.54 -6.55 3.82
C LEU A 163 14.83 -6.99 3.13
N ALA A 164 15.87 -7.35 3.90
CA ALA A 164 17.08 -7.93 3.33
C ALA A 164 16.79 -9.21 2.51
N MET A 165 15.70 -9.91 2.84
CA MET A 165 15.26 -11.14 2.18
C MET A 165 14.56 -10.87 0.85
N VAL A 166 13.72 -9.83 0.80
CA VAL A 166 12.99 -9.46 -0.43
C VAL A 166 13.89 -8.66 -1.37
N LYS A 167 14.91 -7.97 -0.85
CA LYS A 167 15.77 -7.09 -1.64
C LYS A 167 16.36 -7.74 -2.90
N PRO A 168 16.96 -8.96 -2.89
CA PRO A 168 17.48 -9.58 -4.11
C PRO A 168 16.38 -9.89 -5.14
N ILE A 169 15.20 -10.32 -4.68
CA ILE A 169 14.05 -10.62 -5.54
C ILE A 169 13.58 -9.32 -6.20
N ALA A 170 13.38 -8.27 -5.42
CA ALA A 170 12.97 -6.95 -5.91
C ALA A 170 14.03 -6.34 -6.85
N MET A 171 15.31 -6.41 -6.52
CA MET A 171 16.39 -5.91 -7.40
C MET A 171 16.42 -6.62 -8.76
N SER A 172 16.24 -7.95 -8.76
CA SER A 172 16.15 -8.75 -9.99
C SER A 172 14.90 -8.40 -10.80
N MET A 173 13.76 -8.28 -10.12
CA MET A 173 12.45 -8.00 -10.72
C MET A 173 12.35 -6.61 -11.33
N PHE A 174 12.94 -5.59 -10.70
CA PHE A 174 12.91 -4.19 -11.13
C PHE A 174 14.18 -3.76 -11.89
N ASN A 175 15.12 -4.68 -12.14
CA ASN A 175 16.39 -4.40 -12.82
C ASN A 175 17.15 -3.19 -12.24
N ILE A 176 17.14 -3.06 -10.90
CA ILE A 176 17.74 -1.91 -10.23
C ILE A 176 19.25 -2.11 -10.17
N LYS A 177 20.00 -1.22 -10.83
CA LYS A 177 21.48 -1.26 -10.89
C LYS A 177 22.08 -0.26 -9.89
N GLY A 178 23.04 -0.70 -9.10
CA GLY A 178 23.92 0.18 -8.30
C GLY A 178 23.45 0.54 -6.88
N LYS A 179 24.24 1.43 -6.24
CA LYS A 179 24.14 1.83 -4.82
C LYS A 179 22.86 2.61 -4.49
N ASP A 180 22.25 3.29 -5.45
CA ASP A 180 21.06 4.11 -5.23
C ASP A 180 19.79 3.29 -4.92
N SER A 181 19.83 1.96 -5.14
CA SER A 181 18.75 1.04 -4.71
C SER A 181 18.54 1.07 -3.20
N ASP A 182 19.61 1.26 -2.43
CA ASP A 182 19.59 1.28 -0.97
C ASP A 182 18.72 2.41 -0.43
N LYS A 183 18.63 3.55 -1.14
CA LYS A 183 17.79 4.70 -0.75
C LYS A 183 16.32 4.31 -0.67
N TYR A 184 15.79 3.57 -1.65
CA TYR A 184 14.39 3.14 -1.65
C TYR A 184 14.11 2.03 -0.65
N PHE A 185 14.99 1.02 -0.55
CA PHE A 185 14.83 -0.03 0.45
C PHE A 185 14.88 0.54 1.86
N LYS A 186 15.76 1.53 2.12
CA LYS A 186 15.83 2.22 3.40
C LYS A 186 14.56 3.03 3.67
N GLU A 187 13.99 3.68 2.66
CA GLU A 187 12.72 4.38 2.79
C GLU A 187 11.58 3.42 3.17
N VAL A 188 11.47 2.27 2.50
CA VAL A 188 10.49 1.22 2.83
C VAL A 188 10.74 0.66 4.24
N GLU A 189 11.99 0.38 4.59
CA GLU A 189 12.38 -0.08 5.94
C GLU A 189 11.94 0.89 7.03
N ASN A 190 12.30 2.16 6.87
CA ASN A 190 11.94 3.20 7.81
C ASN A 190 10.42 3.28 7.98
N LYS A 191 9.68 3.13 6.89
CA LYS A 191 8.21 3.21 6.95
C LYS A 191 7.57 2.01 7.63
N LEU A 192 8.07 0.79 7.36
CA LEU A 192 7.62 -0.40 8.08
C LEU A 192 7.94 -0.30 9.58
N VAL A 193 9.09 0.26 9.95
CA VAL A 193 9.46 0.49 11.35
C VAL A 193 8.51 1.51 11.99
N GLU A 194 8.19 2.58 11.27
CA GLU A 194 7.22 3.59 11.70
C GLU A 194 5.83 2.98 11.96
N GLU A 195 5.34 2.09 11.06
CA GLU A 195 4.07 1.37 11.24
C GLU A 195 4.03 0.52 12.52
N THR A 196 5.19 0.11 13.06
CA THR A 196 5.22 -0.64 14.33
C THR A 196 5.13 0.21 15.58
N ASN A 197 5.17 1.54 15.45
CA ASN A 197 5.02 2.47 16.56
C ASN A 197 3.57 2.95 16.68
N TYR A 198 2.77 2.23 17.45
CA TYR A 198 1.35 2.53 17.62
C TYR A 198 1.05 3.82 18.40
N VAL A 199 2.00 4.33 19.20
CA VAL A 199 1.86 5.67 19.82
C VAL A 199 1.91 6.75 18.75
N LEU A 200 2.80 6.61 17.77
CA LEU A 200 2.88 7.52 16.63
C LEU A 200 1.63 7.39 15.75
N GLU A 201 1.16 6.17 15.49
CA GLU A 201 -0.07 5.94 14.74
C GLU A 201 -1.26 6.65 15.39
N ILE A 202 -1.51 6.49 16.69
CA ILE A 202 -2.62 7.17 17.38
C ILE A 202 -2.53 8.69 17.22
N LYS A 203 -1.35 9.27 17.39
CA LYS A 203 -1.15 10.71 17.22
C LYS A 203 -1.48 11.15 15.80
N GLN A 204 -1.00 10.42 14.80
CA GLN A 204 -1.28 10.69 13.39
C GLN A 204 -2.76 10.53 13.06
N SER A 205 -3.41 9.51 13.63
CA SER A 205 -4.83 9.25 13.46
C SER A 205 -5.71 10.36 14.03
N GLN A 206 -5.42 10.82 15.24
CA GLN A 206 -6.15 11.93 15.87
C GLN A 206 -5.95 13.24 15.09
N GLU A 207 -4.72 13.52 14.64
CA GLU A 207 -4.42 14.69 13.81
C GLU A 207 -5.18 14.64 12.48
N MET A 208 -5.22 13.47 11.83
CA MET A 208 -5.90 13.28 10.55
C MET A 208 -7.42 13.40 10.70
N ALA A 209 -7.99 12.74 11.71
CA ALA A 209 -9.42 12.80 12.00
C ALA A 209 -9.87 14.24 12.28
N SER A 210 -9.11 14.99 13.08
CA SER A 210 -9.40 16.40 13.36
C SER A 210 -9.23 17.29 12.13
N SER A 211 -8.17 17.10 11.35
CA SER A 211 -7.89 17.93 10.17
C SER A 211 -8.91 17.72 9.04
N CYS A 212 -9.45 16.51 8.92
CA CYS A 212 -10.39 16.12 7.87
C CYS A 212 -11.86 16.11 8.36
N ALA A 213 -12.15 16.58 9.57
CA ALA A 213 -13.49 16.53 10.16
C ALA A 213 -14.56 17.32 9.36
N ASN A 214 -14.14 18.34 8.61
CA ASN A 214 -15.04 19.18 7.81
C ASN A 214 -15.40 18.55 6.44
N ILE A 215 -14.78 17.42 6.07
CA ILE A 215 -15.04 16.76 4.81
C ILE A 215 -16.42 16.08 4.89
N PRO A 216 -17.37 16.42 4.00
CA PRO A 216 -18.71 15.83 4.03
C PRO A 216 -18.67 14.31 3.84
N ASN A 217 -19.61 13.61 4.46
CA ASN A 217 -19.81 12.17 4.32
C ASN A 217 -18.58 11.32 4.73
N LEU A 218 -17.72 11.84 5.60
CA LEU A 218 -16.53 11.16 6.11
C LEU A 218 -16.59 11.02 7.64
N LYS A 219 -16.20 9.85 8.15
CA LYS A 219 -16.16 9.51 9.57
C LYS A 219 -14.84 8.87 9.97
N PHE A 220 -14.48 9.09 11.22
CA PHE A 220 -13.30 8.51 11.87
C PHE A 220 -13.72 7.94 13.23
N PRO A 221 -13.05 6.88 13.72
CA PRO A 221 -13.21 6.45 15.10
C PRO A 221 -12.56 7.45 16.07
N ASP A 222 -13.06 7.52 17.30
CA ASP A 222 -12.27 8.09 18.40
C ASP A 222 -11.14 7.13 18.77
N TYR A 223 -9.94 7.67 18.99
CA TYR A 223 -8.76 6.91 19.42
C TYR A 223 -8.47 7.21 20.89
N TYR A 224 -8.13 6.18 21.68
CA TYR A 224 -8.00 6.23 23.14
C TYR A 224 -6.53 6.01 23.58
N PRO A 225 -5.71 7.07 23.71
CA PRO A 225 -4.30 6.95 24.08
C PRO A 225 -4.07 6.27 25.43
N GLU A 226 -4.96 6.48 26.39
CA GLU A 226 -4.91 5.92 27.75
C GLU A 226 -5.18 4.41 27.80
N LEU A 227 -5.86 3.89 26.78
CA LEU A 227 -6.07 2.45 26.57
C LEU A 227 -5.14 1.88 25.50
N SER A 228 -4.03 2.57 25.21
CA SER A 228 -3.11 2.22 24.13
C SER A 228 -1.65 2.24 24.58
N THR A 229 -0.80 1.54 23.83
CA THR A 229 0.65 1.43 24.04
C THR A 229 1.37 1.45 22.69
N ASP A 230 2.68 1.24 22.70
CA ASP A 230 3.47 1.08 21.49
C ASP A 230 3.17 -0.21 20.71
N ARG A 231 2.34 -1.14 21.24
CA ARG A 231 1.94 -2.39 20.57
C ARG A 231 0.44 -2.70 20.59
N ILE A 232 -0.36 -1.88 21.26
CA ILE A 232 -1.82 -2.05 21.35
C ILE A 232 -2.49 -0.69 21.08
N ILE A 233 -3.41 -0.63 20.12
CA ILE A 233 -4.27 0.54 19.87
C ILE A 233 -5.69 0.20 20.28
N THR A 234 -6.35 1.12 20.95
CA THR A 234 -7.77 1.07 21.25
C THR A 234 -8.46 2.24 20.61
N MET A 235 -9.53 1.95 19.86
CA MET A 235 -10.34 2.93 19.15
C MET A 235 -11.81 2.50 19.14
N ASP A 236 -12.70 3.39 18.72
CA ASP A 236 -14.11 3.04 18.55
C ASP A 236 -14.29 1.84 17.62
N TYR A 237 -15.22 0.96 17.98
CA TYR A 237 -15.66 -0.08 17.07
C TYR A 237 -16.62 0.52 16.03
N MET A 238 -16.11 0.73 14.81
CA MET A 238 -16.91 1.27 13.72
C MET A 238 -17.78 0.18 13.08
N GLU A 239 -19.08 0.44 12.97
CA GLU A 239 -20.01 -0.43 12.26
C GLU A 239 -20.15 -0.03 10.79
N GLY A 240 -19.85 -0.96 9.89
CA GLY A 240 -20.04 -0.76 8.46
C GLY A 240 -19.70 -2.01 7.65
N GLU A 241 -20.05 -1.99 6.36
CA GLU A 241 -19.61 -2.99 5.38
C GLU A 241 -18.22 -2.59 4.85
N HIS A 242 -17.32 -3.55 4.63
CA HIS A 242 -16.04 -3.25 4.01
C HIS A 242 -16.24 -2.70 2.59
N LEU A 243 -15.43 -1.71 2.20
CA LEU A 243 -15.56 -1.08 0.88
C LEU A 243 -15.58 -2.10 -0.27
N SER A 244 -14.74 -3.13 -0.22
CA SER A 244 -14.72 -4.20 -1.25
C SER A 244 -15.99 -5.06 -1.29
N GLU A 245 -16.64 -5.27 -0.14
CA GLU A 245 -17.91 -6.02 -0.08
C GLU A 245 -19.06 -5.16 -0.60
N PHE A 246 -19.04 -3.87 -0.25
CA PHE A 246 -19.99 -2.88 -0.73
C PHE A 246 -19.92 -2.76 -2.26
N THR A 247 -18.73 -2.56 -2.85
CA THR A 247 -18.58 -2.41 -4.30
C THR A 247 -18.99 -3.65 -5.09
N ALA A 248 -18.86 -4.84 -4.50
CA ALA A 248 -19.27 -6.09 -5.14
C ALA A 248 -20.80 -6.24 -5.30
N LYS A 249 -21.60 -5.55 -4.47
CA LYS A 249 -23.06 -5.70 -4.41
C LYS A 249 -23.82 -4.43 -4.74
N ASN A 250 -23.22 -3.25 -4.53
CA ASN A 250 -23.91 -1.98 -4.67
C ASN A 250 -24.33 -1.73 -6.12
N THR A 251 -25.59 -1.32 -6.29
CA THR A 251 -26.17 -0.88 -7.57
C THR A 251 -26.63 0.57 -7.54
N ASN A 252 -26.57 1.23 -6.38
CA ASN A 252 -26.96 2.62 -6.22
C ASN A 252 -25.81 3.55 -6.63
N LYS A 253 -25.95 4.18 -7.79
CA LYS A 253 -24.96 5.10 -8.36
C LYS A 253 -24.79 6.39 -7.55
N ASP A 254 -25.88 6.98 -7.07
CA ASP A 254 -25.81 8.23 -6.31
C ASP A 254 -25.03 8.03 -5.00
N LEU A 255 -25.22 6.87 -4.37
CA LEU A 255 -24.45 6.49 -3.20
C LEU A 255 -22.97 6.25 -3.54
N SER A 256 -22.67 5.55 -4.64
CA SER A 256 -21.30 5.39 -5.14
C SER A 256 -20.61 6.73 -5.37
N ASN A 257 -21.31 7.70 -5.98
CA ASN A 257 -20.76 9.03 -6.28
C ASN A 257 -20.55 9.84 -5.00
N THR A 258 -21.47 9.75 -4.03
CA THR A 258 -21.35 10.42 -2.73
C THR A 258 -20.14 9.88 -1.94
N ILE A 259 -19.97 8.56 -1.91
CA ILE A 259 -18.82 7.90 -1.27
C ILE A 259 -17.53 8.24 -2.04
N GLY A 260 -17.56 8.18 -3.37
CA GLY A 260 -16.43 8.52 -4.23
C GLY A 260 -15.98 9.96 -4.05
N GLN A 261 -16.91 10.92 -3.94
CA GLN A 261 -16.59 12.33 -3.69
C GLN A 261 -15.91 12.50 -2.32
N ALA A 262 -16.43 11.86 -1.27
CA ALA A 262 -15.81 11.89 0.06
C ALA A 262 -14.40 11.27 0.05
N LEU A 263 -14.21 10.15 -0.66
CA LEU A 263 -12.91 9.50 -0.81
C LEU A 263 -11.92 10.38 -1.58
N TRP A 264 -12.35 10.97 -2.68
CA TRP A 264 -11.52 11.89 -3.48
C TRP A 264 -11.09 13.12 -2.68
N ASP A 265 -12.05 13.78 -2.04
CA ASP A 265 -11.79 14.98 -1.24
C ASP A 265 -10.91 14.65 -0.03
N PHE A 266 -11.10 13.49 0.60
CA PHE A 266 -10.24 13.02 1.67
C PHE A 266 -8.76 12.97 1.25
N TYR A 267 -8.46 12.39 0.09
CA TYR A 267 -7.08 12.32 -0.40
C TYR A 267 -6.55 13.65 -0.91
N MET A 268 -7.37 14.43 -1.64
CA MET A 268 -6.91 15.71 -2.18
C MET A 268 -6.70 16.74 -1.06
N PHE A 269 -7.56 16.77 -0.06
CA PHE A 269 -7.41 17.64 1.09
C PHE A 269 -6.09 17.36 1.84
N GLN A 270 -5.81 16.09 2.13
CA GLN A 270 -4.53 15.68 2.72
C GLN A 270 -3.33 16.18 1.91
N ILE A 271 -3.29 15.84 0.63
CA ILE A 271 -2.15 16.14 -0.25
C ILE A 271 -1.97 17.65 -0.44
N HIS A 272 -3.05 18.37 -0.76
CA HIS A 272 -2.98 19.76 -1.17
C HIS A 272 -3.08 20.76 0.00
N LYS A 273 -3.80 20.45 1.08
CA LYS A 273 -3.89 21.34 2.24
C LYS A 273 -2.88 20.98 3.32
N LEU A 274 -2.78 19.69 3.67
CA LEU A 274 -1.93 19.25 4.78
C LEU A 274 -0.49 18.94 4.37
N LYS A 275 -0.22 18.76 3.07
CA LYS A 275 1.09 18.30 2.54
C LYS A 275 1.53 16.99 3.21
N LYS A 276 0.54 16.16 3.53
CA LYS A 276 0.68 14.82 4.09
C LYS A 276 -0.29 13.92 3.37
N VAL A 277 -0.07 12.62 3.38
CA VAL A 277 -1.02 11.69 2.78
C VAL A 277 -0.98 10.33 3.44
N HIS A 278 -2.15 9.74 3.64
CA HIS A 278 -2.25 8.33 3.96
C HIS A 278 -1.83 7.48 2.74
N ALA A 279 -0.61 6.95 2.75
CA ALA A 279 -0.04 6.26 1.60
C ALA A 279 -0.39 4.76 1.53
N ASP A 280 -1.57 4.38 2.04
CA ASP A 280 -2.11 3.02 1.97
C ASP A 280 -3.62 3.02 1.60
N PRO A 281 -3.98 3.42 0.36
CA PRO A 281 -5.35 3.41 -0.17
C PRO A 281 -5.86 1.98 -0.43
N HIS A 282 -5.97 1.19 0.63
CA HIS A 282 -6.42 -0.19 0.59
C HIS A 282 -7.91 -0.28 0.97
N PRO A 283 -8.75 -1.10 0.29
CA PRO A 283 -10.18 -1.20 0.60
C PRO A 283 -10.45 -1.59 2.06
N GLY A 284 -9.58 -2.40 2.66
CA GLY A 284 -9.68 -2.83 4.06
C GLY A 284 -9.54 -1.71 5.10
N ASN A 285 -9.02 -0.54 4.72
CA ASN A 285 -8.91 0.63 5.58
C ASN A 285 -10.21 1.48 5.59
N PHE A 286 -11.20 1.09 4.79
CA PHE A 286 -12.44 1.82 4.61
C PHE A 286 -13.66 0.92 4.89
N LEU A 287 -14.62 1.47 5.63
CA LEU A 287 -15.96 0.91 5.80
C LEU A 287 -17.01 1.87 5.26
N ILE A 288 -18.18 1.34 4.92
CA ILE A 288 -19.36 2.11 4.56
C ILE A 288 -20.38 1.95 5.66
N SER A 289 -20.74 3.07 6.30
CA SER A 289 -21.72 3.10 7.37
C SER A 289 -23.10 2.70 6.83
N LYS A 290 -24.01 2.29 7.71
CA LYS A 290 -25.42 2.01 7.37
C LYS A 290 -26.13 3.23 6.75
N ASN A 291 -25.61 4.44 6.96
CA ASN A 291 -26.15 5.69 6.43
C ASN A 291 -25.47 6.13 5.13
N GLY A 292 -24.53 5.34 4.59
CA GLY A 292 -23.82 5.67 3.35
C GLY A 292 -22.60 6.57 3.53
N GLU A 293 -22.08 6.70 4.76
CA GLU A 293 -20.90 7.51 5.05
C GLU A 293 -19.63 6.67 4.91
N LEU A 294 -18.58 7.27 4.36
CA LEU A 294 -17.26 6.66 4.30
C LEU A 294 -16.60 6.74 5.67
N ILE A 295 -16.14 5.61 6.20
CA ILE A 295 -15.40 5.53 7.47
C ILE A 295 -13.95 5.16 7.17
N ALA A 296 -13.00 5.99 7.58
CA ALA A 296 -11.57 5.70 7.48
C ALA A 296 -11.03 5.24 8.85
N LEU A 297 -10.35 4.07 8.87
CA LEU A 297 -9.99 3.39 10.12
C LEU A 297 -8.53 3.54 10.56
N ASP A 298 -7.59 3.37 9.64
CA ASP A 298 -6.16 3.17 9.93
C ASP A 298 -5.33 4.27 9.25
N PHE A 299 -4.38 4.84 10.00
CA PHE A 299 -3.44 5.87 9.54
C PHE A 299 -1.98 5.51 9.82
N GLY A 300 -1.63 4.22 9.92
CA GLY A 300 -0.26 3.76 10.18
C GLY A 300 0.75 4.21 9.12
N CYS A 301 0.30 4.58 7.91
CA CYS A 301 1.16 4.97 6.80
C CYS A 301 0.99 6.45 6.38
N ILE A 302 1.16 7.43 7.28
CA ILE A 302 1.18 8.85 6.87
C ILE A 302 2.53 9.24 6.27
N LYS A 303 2.54 9.82 5.07
CA LYS A 303 3.73 10.35 4.40
C LYS A 303 3.67 11.86 4.30
N HIS A 304 4.70 12.54 4.79
CA HIS A 304 4.91 13.96 4.52
C HIS A 304 5.43 14.19 3.09
N ILE A 305 4.88 15.20 2.44
CA ILE A 305 5.21 15.59 1.07
C ILE A 305 6.00 16.90 1.13
N PRO A 306 7.33 16.86 0.97
CA PRO A 306 8.14 18.06 1.02
C PRO A 306 7.86 18.94 -0.20
N LEU A 307 8.03 20.26 -0.05
CA LEU A 307 7.62 21.22 -1.07
C LEU A 307 8.45 21.13 -2.36
N ASP A 308 9.73 20.76 -2.22
CA ASP A 308 10.66 20.50 -3.33
C ASP A 308 10.22 19.32 -4.21
N PHE A 309 9.45 18.37 -3.67
CA PHE A 309 8.78 17.34 -4.45
C PHE A 309 7.37 17.78 -4.90
N TYR A 310 6.58 18.33 -3.97
CA TYR A 310 5.17 18.65 -4.19
C TYR A 310 4.97 19.62 -5.36
N VAL A 311 5.73 20.71 -5.39
CA VAL A 311 5.56 21.78 -6.37
C VAL A 311 5.79 21.24 -7.79
N PRO A 312 6.97 20.68 -8.13
CA PRO A 312 7.19 20.20 -9.49
C PRO A 312 6.29 19.02 -9.87
N TYR A 313 5.93 18.15 -8.93
CA TYR A 313 5.02 17.02 -9.19
C TYR A 313 3.63 17.50 -9.64
N PHE A 314 3.03 18.46 -8.93
CA PHE A 314 1.69 18.97 -9.28
C PHE A 314 1.71 20.05 -10.37
N GLU A 315 2.85 20.70 -10.61
CA GLU A 315 3.04 21.48 -11.84
C GLU A 315 2.96 20.56 -13.06
N LEU A 316 3.55 19.36 -13.01
CA LEU A 316 3.44 18.37 -14.08
C LEU A 316 2.06 17.71 -14.19
N ALA A 317 1.12 17.97 -13.26
CA ALA A 317 -0.27 17.55 -13.41
C ALA A 317 -1.10 18.48 -14.31
N LYS A 318 -0.60 19.70 -14.56
CA LYS A 318 -1.27 20.68 -15.41
C LYS A 318 -0.96 20.43 -16.88
N LYS A 319 -2.01 20.41 -17.71
CA LYS A 319 -1.89 20.16 -19.16
C LYS A 319 -0.92 21.12 -19.85
N GLU A 320 -1.03 22.42 -19.56
CA GLU A 320 -0.16 23.47 -20.13
C GLU A 320 1.33 23.25 -19.84
N ASN A 321 1.67 22.63 -18.71
CA ASN A 321 3.05 22.38 -18.31
C ASN A 321 3.61 21.12 -18.97
N ILE A 322 2.78 20.10 -19.18
CA ILE A 322 3.15 18.90 -19.95
C ILE A 322 3.44 19.27 -21.41
N GLU A 323 2.62 20.14 -22.00
CA GLU A 323 2.75 20.58 -23.40
C GLU A 323 3.93 21.55 -23.61
N ASN A 324 4.37 22.24 -22.55
CA ASN A 324 5.54 23.11 -22.60
C ASN A 324 6.84 22.30 -22.43
N LYS A 325 7.51 22.00 -23.56
CA LYS A 325 8.75 21.20 -23.57
C LYS A 325 9.85 21.69 -22.62
N ALA A 326 10.06 23.00 -22.53
CA ALA A 326 11.14 23.56 -21.70
C ALA A 326 10.83 23.37 -20.21
N LEU A 327 9.61 23.73 -19.81
CA LEU A 327 9.16 23.58 -18.44
C LEU A 327 9.05 22.10 -18.05
N PHE A 328 8.50 21.26 -18.93
CA PHE A 328 8.43 19.82 -18.70
C PHE A 328 9.82 19.24 -18.41
N GLN A 329 10.81 19.56 -19.24
CA GLN A 329 12.17 19.08 -19.08
C GLN A 329 12.82 19.59 -17.78
N GLU A 330 12.61 20.85 -17.42
CA GLU A 330 13.08 21.43 -16.14
C GLU A 330 12.54 20.62 -14.94
N LYS A 331 11.23 20.34 -14.91
CA LYS A 331 10.61 19.58 -13.83
C LYS A 331 11.05 18.13 -13.77
N LEU A 332 11.38 17.51 -14.90
CA LEU A 332 11.96 16.15 -14.91
C LEU A 332 13.33 16.09 -14.21
N TYR A 333 14.14 17.15 -14.28
CA TYR A 333 15.39 17.25 -13.52
C TYR A 333 15.13 17.49 -12.03
N GLU A 334 14.25 18.42 -11.67
CA GLU A 334 13.86 18.68 -10.27
C GLU A 334 13.36 17.42 -9.56
N LEU A 335 12.61 16.58 -10.29
CA LEU A 335 12.05 15.34 -9.78
C LEU A 335 13.02 14.15 -9.82
N GLU A 336 14.28 14.34 -10.19
CA GLU A 336 15.29 13.27 -10.36
C GLU A 336 14.84 12.18 -11.38
N ILE A 337 13.90 12.48 -12.27
CA ILE A 337 13.46 11.56 -13.34
C ILE A 337 14.56 11.46 -14.39
N ILE A 338 15.12 12.62 -14.77
CA ILE A 338 16.30 12.71 -15.62
C ILE A 338 17.48 13.16 -14.76
N LYS A 339 18.63 12.54 -14.96
CA LYS A 339 19.89 12.87 -14.27
C LYS A 339 20.86 13.55 -15.23
N TYR A 340 21.80 14.33 -14.68
CA TYR A 340 22.76 15.07 -15.49
C TYR A 340 23.74 14.13 -16.22
N GLU A 341 24.10 13.04 -15.55
CA GLU A 341 24.98 11.98 -16.00
C GLU A 341 24.35 11.02 -17.03
N ASP A 342 23.04 11.11 -17.28
CA ASP A 342 22.37 10.28 -18.27
C ASP A 342 22.90 10.53 -19.68
N SER A 343 22.96 9.46 -20.49
CA SER A 343 23.26 9.57 -21.91
C SER A 343 22.15 10.35 -22.64
N LEU A 344 22.45 10.86 -23.84
CA LEU A 344 21.45 11.56 -24.65
C LEU A 344 20.25 10.65 -24.98
N GLU A 345 20.51 9.37 -25.23
CA GLU A 345 19.49 8.35 -25.50
C GLU A 345 18.60 8.12 -24.28
N GLU A 346 19.17 8.01 -23.08
CA GLU A 346 18.41 7.87 -21.83
C GLU A 346 17.54 9.11 -21.57
N LYS A 347 18.09 10.31 -21.75
CA LYS A 347 17.34 11.57 -21.58
C LYS A 347 16.13 11.62 -22.51
N GLN A 348 16.32 11.29 -23.79
CA GLN A 348 15.23 11.26 -24.77
C GLN A 348 14.18 10.20 -24.42
N PHE A 349 14.64 8.99 -24.06
CA PHE A 349 13.76 7.88 -23.71
C PHE A 349 12.89 8.19 -22.48
N PHE A 350 13.51 8.60 -21.36
CA PHE A 350 12.77 8.90 -20.13
C PHE A 350 11.87 10.12 -20.28
N THR A 351 12.29 11.14 -21.04
CA THR A 351 11.40 12.28 -21.36
C THR A 351 10.13 11.81 -22.07
N ALA A 352 10.27 11.04 -23.15
CA ALA A 352 9.13 10.56 -23.93
C ALA A 352 8.22 9.64 -23.11
N MET A 353 8.82 8.73 -22.33
CA MET A 353 8.10 7.81 -21.46
C MET A 353 7.28 8.56 -20.40
N PHE A 354 7.90 9.47 -19.66
CA PHE A 354 7.20 10.21 -18.62
C PHE A 354 6.17 11.19 -19.20
N HIS A 355 6.42 11.75 -20.39
CA HIS A 355 5.41 12.56 -21.07
C HIS A 355 4.16 11.74 -21.37
N GLU A 356 4.31 10.56 -21.97
CA GLU A 356 3.17 9.66 -22.26
C GLU A 356 2.44 9.23 -20.97
N MET A 357 3.20 8.84 -19.93
CA MET A 357 2.64 8.44 -18.64
C MET A 357 1.87 9.56 -17.95
N LEU A 358 2.46 10.76 -17.82
CA LEU A 358 1.82 11.88 -17.15
C LEU A 358 0.65 12.42 -17.95
N SER A 359 0.71 12.44 -19.29
CA SER A 359 -0.41 12.86 -20.14
C SER A 359 -1.67 12.03 -19.94
N LEU A 360 -1.52 10.75 -19.61
CA LEU A 360 -2.64 9.86 -19.30
C LEU A 360 -3.01 9.93 -17.83
N PHE A 361 -2.04 9.72 -16.93
CA PHE A 361 -2.29 9.57 -15.50
C PHE A 361 -2.87 10.83 -14.86
N THR A 362 -2.54 12.01 -15.39
CA THR A 362 -2.96 13.29 -14.80
C THR A 362 -4.28 13.82 -15.37
N GLN A 363 -4.94 13.11 -16.29
CA GLN A 363 -6.21 13.52 -16.88
C GLN A 363 -7.28 13.93 -15.85
N PRO A 364 -7.44 13.24 -14.70
CA PRO A 364 -8.39 13.67 -13.68
C PRO A 364 -8.15 15.10 -13.20
N PHE A 365 -6.91 15.57 -13.13
CA PHE A 365 -6.60 16.93 -12.65
C PHE A 365 -6.86 18.03 -13.68
N GLN A 366 -7.19 17.66 -14.92
CA GLN A 366 -7.31 18.58 -16.06
C GLN A 366 -8.76 18.93 -16.39
N VAL A 367 -9.72 18.42 -15.62
CA VAL A 367 -11.15 18.59 -15.83
C VAL A 367 -11.84 19.01 -14.53
N GLU A 368 -13.04 19.60 -14.63
CA GLU A 368 -13.83 19.95 -13.43
C GLU A 368 -14.46 18.71 -12.79
N TYR A 369 -14.99 17.80 -13.62
CA TYR A 369 -15.59 16.54 -13.22
C TYR A 369 -14.92 15.38 -13.97
N PHE A 370 -14.64 14.29 -13.27
CA PHE A 370 -14.06 13.09 -13.86
C PHE A 370 -14.92 11.85 -13.60
N ASP A 371 -14.96 10.95 -14.58
CA ASP A 371 -15.63 9.66 -14.49
C ASP A 371 -14.59 8.56 -14.23
N PHE A 372 -14.50 8.12 -12.97
CA PHE A 372 -13.60 7.02 -12.60
C PHE A 372 -14.18 5.65 -12.95
N SER A 373 -15.38 5.55 -13.51
CA SER A 373 -15.94 4.28 -14.02
C SER A 373 -15.54 3.97 -15.47
N ASP A 374 -14.88 4.90 -16.17
CA ASP A 374 -14.49 4.72 -17.58
C ASP A 374 -13.43 3.62 -17.75
N ALA A 375 -13.88 2.45 -18.20
CA ALA A 375 -13.00 1.31 -18.48
C ALA A 375 -11.95 1.62 -19.56
N ASN A 376 -12.18 2.56 -20.48
CA ASN A 376 -11.19 2.91 -21.49
C ASN A 376 -9.99 3.65 -20.89
N PHE A 377 -10.22 4.53 -19.92
CA PHE A 377 -9.16 5.21 -19.20
C PHE A 377 -8.25 4.21 -18.48
N PHE A 378 -8.83 3.27 -17.72
CA PHE A 378 -8.06 2.23 -17.03
C PHE A 378 -7.40 1.24 -18.00
N GLY A 379 -8.07 0.92 -19.12
CA GLY A 379 -7.50 0.12 -20.20
C GLY A 379 -6.22 0.74 -20.76
N LYS A 380 -6.23 2.04 -21.08
CA LYS A 380 -5.03 2.77 -21.53
C LYS A 380 -3.91 2.76 -20.50
N ILE A 381 -4.22 2.88 -19.21
CA ILE A 381 -3.21 2.82 -18.14
C ILE A 381 -2.58 1.43 -18.09
N ALA A 382 -3.39 0.37 -18.20
CA ALA A 382 -2.93 -1.00 -18.23
C ALA A 382 -2.06 -1.30 -19.46
N GLU A 383 -2.49 -0.87 -20.65
CA GLU A 383 -1.72 -0.98 -21.89
C GLU A 383 -0.36 -0.26 -21.79
N LEU A 384 -0.34 0.92 -21.18
CA LEU A 384 0.89 1.67 -20.98
C LEU A 384 1.85 0.96 -20.02
N GLY A 385 1.33 0.40 -18.91
CA GLY A 385 2.11 -0.43 -18.00
C GLY A 385 2.68 -1.67 -18.69
N GLU A 386 1.88 -2.36 -19.50
CA GLU A 386 2.30 -3.53 -20.27
C GLU A 386 3.38 -3.18 -21.31
N LYS A 387 3.21 -2.07 -22.04
CA LYS A 387 4.18 -1.55 -23.01
C LYS A 387 5.55 -1.37 -22.38
N TYR A 388 5.63 -0.71 -21.23
CA TYR A 388 6.90 -0.44 -20.56
C TYR A 388 7.45 -1.66 -19.81
N SER A 389 6.60 -2.49 -19.22
CA SER A 389 7.04 -3.76 -18.60
C SER A 389 7.69 -4.71 -19.61
N LYS A 390 7.19 -4.73 -20.86
CA LYS A 390 7.74 -5.54 -21.97
C LYS A 390 8.92 -4.88 -22.71
N ASN A 391 9.17 -3.58 -22.51
CA ASN A 391 10.21 -2.84 -23.22
C ASN A 391 11.61 -3.35 -22.85
N THR A 392 12.35 -3.85 -23.85
CA THR A 392 13.68 -4.43 -23.67
C THR A 392 14.79 -3.39 -23.52
N GLU A 393 14.58 -2.15 -24.00
CA GLU A 393 15.50 -1.02 -23.81
C GLU A 393 15.43 -0.51 -22.37
N LEU A 394 14.22 -0.35 -21.83
CA LEU A 394 14.03 0.02 -20.42
C LEU A 394 14.72 -0.98 -19.48
N ARG A 395 14.67 -2.27 -19.79
CA ARG A 395 15.38 -3.33 -19.05
C ARG A 395 16.91 -3.28 -19.18
N LYS A 396 17.46 -2.50 -20.11
CA LYS A 396 18.92 -2.29 -20.22
C LYS A 396 19.35 -1.03 -19.49
N MET A 397 18.48 -0.03 -19.41
CA MET A 397 18.70 1.25 -18.73
C MET A 397 18.62 1.13 -17.20
N ASN A 398 19.11 2.16 -16.50
CA ASN A 398 18.95 2.25 -15.05
C ASN A 398 17.50 2.63 -14.70
N GLY A 399 16.75 1.69 -14.10
CA GLY A 399 15.37 1.91 -13.65
C GLY A 399 15.24 2.78 -12.40
N ASN A 400 16.35 3.19 -11.78
CA ASN A 400 16.34 4.09 -10.63
C ASN A 400 16.08 5.54 -11.07
N ARG A 401 14.79 5.86 -11.25
CA ARG A 401 14.30 7.14 -11.74
C ARG A 401 13.30 7.74 -10.77
N GLY A 402 13.39 9.04 -10.58
CA GLY A 402 12.50 9.81 -9.73
C GLY A 402 12.99 9.93 -8.29
N SER A 403 12.53 10.98 -7.62
CA SER A 403 12.65 11.16 -6.17
C SER A 403 12.11 9.97 -5.37
N LYS A 404 12.68 9.73 -4.19
CA LYS A 404 12.22 8.69 -3.23
C LYS A 404 10.74 8.83 -2.84
N HIS A 405 10.16 10.01 -3.02
CA HIS A 405 8.76 10.29 -2.69
C HIS A 405 7.75 9.71 -3.71
N PHE A 406 8.19 9.38 -4.94
CA PHE A 406 7.31 8.79 -5.97
C PHE A 406 6.67 7.48 -5.52
N ILE A 407 7.40 6.63 -4.77
CA ILE A 407 6.88 5.33 -4.33
C ILE A 407 5.54 5.48 -3.61
N TYR A 408 5.46 6.41 -2.65
CA TYR A 408 4.24 6.58 -1.87
C TYR A 408 3.16 7.36 -2.61
N ILE A 409 3.54 8.38 -3.38
CA ILE A 409 2.57 9.24 -4.07
C ILE A 409 1.93 8.50 -5.24
N ASN A 410 2.73 7.82 -6.07
CA ASN A 410 2.19 7.00 -7.16
C ASN A 410 1.35 5.86 -6.59
N ARG A 411 1.82 5.15 -5.56
CA ARG A 411 1.02 4.12 -4.88
C ARG A 411 -0.32 4.67 -4.38
N THR A 412 -0.30 5.88 -3.82
CA THR A 412 -1.52 6.53 -3.34
C THR A 412 -2.50 6.76 -4.48
N PHE A 413 -2.06 7.37 -5.57
CA PHE A 413 -2.94 7.66 -6.70
C PHE A 413 -3.40 6.41 -7.43
N PHE A 414 -2.53 5.42 -7.65
CA PHE A 414 -2.93 4.14 -8.24
C PHE A 414 -3.97 3.44 -7.39
N GLY A 415 -3.75 3.32 -6.08
CA GLY A 415 -4.73 2.69 -5.20
C GLY A 415 -6.03 3.48 -5.14
N LEU A 416 -5.98 4.81 -5.02
CA LEU A 416 -7.15 5.68 -5.08
C LEU A 416 -7.94 5.47 -6.38
N TYR A 417 -7.29 5.50 -7.54
CA TYR A 417 -7.98 5.32 -8.82
C TYR A 417 -8.64 3.94 -8.91
N ASN A 418 -7.99 2.88 -8.42
CA ASN A 418 -8.62 1.56 -8.35
C ASN A 418 -9.85 1.56 -7.42
N LEU A 419 -9.77 2.18 -6.23
CA LEU A 419 -10.91 2.29 -5.32
C LEU A 419 -12.09 3.04 -5.96
N MET A 420 -11.80 4.14 -6.67
CA MET A 420 -12.79 4.94 -7.38
C MET A 420 -13.44 4.16 -8.54
N PHE A 421 -12.64 3.36 -9.26
CA PHE A 421 -13.13 2.47 -10.31
C PHE A 421 -14.01 1.35 -9.76
N ASP A 422 -13.59 0.70 -8.68
CA ASP A 422 -14.37 -0.35 -8.02
C ASP A 422 -15.71 0.20 -7.49
N LEU A 423 -15.70 1.44 -6.98
CA LEU A 423 -16.92 2.17 -6.59
C LEU A 423 -17.82 2.50 -7.77
N LYS A 424 -17.30 2.48 -9.00
CA LYS A 424 -17.96 3.02 -10.20
C LYS A 424 -18.37 4.47 -9.99
N ALA A 425 -17.48 5.24 -9.36
CA ALA A 425 -17.71 6.64 -9.04
C ALA A 425 -17.66 7.49 -10.32
N GLU A 426 -18.83 7.97 -10.74
CA GLU A 426 -19.00 8.88 -11.87
C GLU A 426 -19.25 10.31 -11.36
N ASN A 427 -18.98 11.31 -12.21
CA ASN A 427 -19.26 12.72 -11.90
C ASN A 427 -18.56 13.27 -10.64
N ILE A 428 -17.29 12.90 -10.42
CA ILE A 428 -16.52 13.35 -9.27
C ILE A 428 -15.94 14.72 -9.52
N LYS A 429 -16.28 15.69 -8.67
CA LYS A 429 -15.78 17.06 -8.76
C LYS A 429 -14.36 17.13 -8.21
N ILE A 430 -13.42 17.35 -9.11
CA ILE A 430 -11.99 17.14 -8.86
C ILE A 430 -11.41 18.16 -7.87
N ASN A 431 -11.87 19.41 -7.95
CA ASN A 431 -11.36 20.51 -7.13
C ASN A 431 -12.30 20.88 -5.96
N ASN A 432 -13.22 19.99 -5.58
CA ASN A 432 -14.18 20.26 -4.49
C ASN A 432 -13.49 20.47 -3.13
N TYR A 433 -12.40 19.74 -2.87
CA TYR A 433 -11.55 19.93 -1.69
C TYR A 433 -11.01 21.35 -1.48
N LEU A 434 -10.99 22.22 -2.50
CA LEU A 434 -10.49 23.58 -2.35
C LEU A 434 -11.38 24.43 -1.43
N SER A 435 -12.68 24.16 -1.41
CA SER A 435 -13.67 24.85 -0.58
C SER A 435 -13.85 24.27 0.82
N LEU A 436 -13.12 23.20 1.15
CA LEU A 436 -13.16 22.52 2.45
C LEU A 436 -12.16 23.10 3.46
#